data_AF-A0A519UY99-F1
#
_entry.id   AF-A0A519UY99-F1
#
_cell.length_a   1.000
_cell.length_b   1.000
_cell.length_c   1.000
_cell.angle_alpha   90.00
_cell.angle_beta   90.00
_cell.angle_gamma   90.00
#
_symmetry.space_group_name_H-M   'P 1'
#
loop_
_entity.id
_entity.type
_entity.pdbx_description
1 polymer ?
#
loop_
_entity_poly.entity_id
_entity_poly.type
_entity_poly.pdbx_seq_one_letter_code
_entity_poly.pdbx_strand_id
1 'polypeptide(L)'
;MENKRIVILGAGESGVGAAKLAQKQGFDVFVSDFGGIAERYKIALQELNIAFEEKQHTDALILNATEVIKSPGIPNTALIVKALKQNAIPVISEIEFAKRYTNAKTICITGSNGKSTTTMLTYHILQNAGLNVGLAGNIGQSFAAQVADKDFDWYVLEISSFMLDDM
;
A
#
# COMPACT_ATOMS: atom_id res chain seq x y z
N MET A 1 7.27 -12.87 22.10
CA MET A 1 7.45 -11.62 21.34
C MET A 1 6.10 -11.32 20.75
N GLU A 2 5.46 -10.21 21.14
CA GLU A 2 4.17 -9.82 20.55
C GLU A 2 4.40 -9.55 19.07
N ASN A 3 3.74 -10.31 18.18
CA ASN A 3 3.73 -9.96 16.77
C ASN A 3 3.04 -8.61 16.63
N LYS A 4 3.78 -7.62 16.13
CA LYS A 4 3.23 -6.29 15.86
C LYS A 4 2.06 -6.45 14.87
N ARG A 5 0.96 -5.77 15.17
CA ARG A 5 -0.26 -5.86 14.38
C ARG A 5 -0.33 -4.70 13.39
N ILE A 6 -0.45 -5.02 12.11
CA ILE A 6 -0.64 -4.06 11.03
C ILE A 6 -2.07 -4.19 10.54
N VAL A 7 -2.80 -3.08 10.59
CA VAL A 7 -4.14 -3.00 10.01
C VAL A 7 -4.07 -2.21 8.71
N ILE A 8 -4.70 -2.73 7.67
CA ILE A 8 -4.80 -2.06 6.37
C ILE A 8 -6.22 -1.54 6.22
N LEU A 9 -6.35 -0.24 5.96
CA LEU A 9 -7.61 0.37 5.59
C LEU A 9 -7.75 0.45 4.07
N GLY A 10 -8.75 -0.24 3.55
CA GLY A 10 -9.03 -0.41 2.12
C GLY A 10 -8.41 -1.68 1.55
N ALA A 11 -9.16 -2.39 0.73
CA ALA A 11 -8.81 -3.69 0.13
C ALA A 11 -8.70 -3.63 -1.40
N GLY A 12 -8.37 -2.46 -1.94
CA GLY A 12 -8.01 -2.30 -3.35
C GLY A 12 -6.59 -2.80 -3.63
N GLU A 13 -6.07 -2.46 -4.81
CA GLU A 13 -4.73 -2.85 -5.27
C GLU A 13 -3.63 -2.53 -4.24
N SER A 14 -3.56 -1.28 -3.77
CA SER A 14 -2.57 -0.86 -2.77
C SER A 14 -2.78 -1.54 -1.43
N GLY A 15 -4.03 -1.74 -1.01
CA GLY A 15 -4.36 -2.38 0.27
C GLY A 15 -3.93 -3.85 0.33
N VAL A 16 -4.29 -4.63 -0.70
CA VAL A 16 -3.88 -6.04 -0.79
C VAL A 16 -2.37 -6.17 -0.94
N GLY A 17 -1.73 -5.29 -1.71
CA GLY A 17 -0.27 -5.28 -1.82
C GLY A 17 0.44 -4.97 -0.50
N ALA A 18 -0.07 -4.00 0.26
CA ALA A 18 0.42 -3.68 1.60
C ALA A 18 0.23 -4.87 2.56
N ALA A 19 -0.93 -5.51 2.53
CA ALA A 19 -1.23 -6.68 3.36
C ALA A 19 -0.29 -7.85 3.05
N LYS A 20 -0.02 -8.09 1.76
CA LYS A 20 0.94 -9.10 1.30
C LYS A 20 2.35 -8.82 1.80
N LEU A 21 2.83 -7.59 1.66
CA LEU A 21 4.15 -7.20 2.14
C LEU A 21 4.24 -7.36 3.67
N ALA A 22 3.25 -6.86 4.42
CA ALA A 22 3.22 -6.97 5.87
C ALA A 22 3.25 -8.45 6.32
N GLN A 23 2.47 -9.32 5.68
CA GLN A 23 2.51 -10.74 5.99
C GLN A 23 3.90 -11.34 5.72
N LYS A 24 4.54 -11.02 4.59
CA LYS A 24 5.86 -11.53 4.25
C LYS A 24 6.94 -11.09 5.26
N GLN A 25 6.76 -9.95 5.91
CA GLN A 25 7.63 -9.46 6.98
C GLN A 25 7.29 -10.04 8.37
N GLY A 26 6.27 -10.90 8.47
CA GLY A 26 5.91 -11.62 9.69
C GLY A 26 4.98 -10.87 10.65
N PHE A 27 4.29 -9.83 10.19
CA PHE A 27 3.30 -9.10 11.00
C PHE A 27 2.00 -9.91 11.18
N ASP A 28 1.26 -9.62 12.26
CA ASP A 28 -0.17 -9.97 12.33
C ASP A 28 -0.95 -8.98 11.47
N VAL A 29 -1.68 -9.45 10.47
CA VAL A 29 -2.27 -8.61 9.42
C VAL A 29 -3.78 -8.73 9.41
N PHE A 30 -4.46 -7.58 9.41
CA PHE A 30 -5.90 -7.49 9.23
C PHE A 30 -6.25 -6.42 8.20
N VAL A 31 -7.19 -6.73 7.30
CA VAL A 31 -7.66 -5.81 6.27
C VAL A 31 -9.10 -5.40 6.54
N SER A 32 -9.40 -4.12 6.50
CA SER A 32 -10.75 -3.60 6.71
C SER A 32 -11.15 -2.64 5.61
N ASP A 33 -12.29 -2.90 4.97
CA ASP A 33 -12.86 -2.03 3.93
C ASP A 33 -14.29 -1.60 4.29
N PHE A 34 -14.55 -0.29 4.22
CA PHE A 34 -15.88 0.27 4.47
C PHE A 34 -16.85 -0.03 3.32
N GLY A 35 -16.33 -0.24 2.12
CA GLY A 35 -17.09 -0.66 0.94
C GLY A 35 -17.11 -2.18 0.79
N GLY A 36 -17.57 -2.64 -0.38
CA GLY A 36 -17.45 -4.05 -0.76
C GLY A 36 -16.07 -4.33 -1.35
N ILE A 37 -15.52 -5.50 -1.05
CA ILE A 37 -14.23 -5.93 -1.60
C ILE A 37 -14.49 -6.65 -2.92
N ALA A 38 -13.72 -6.32 -3.97
CA ALA A 38 -13.82 -7.03 -5.24
C ALA A 38 -13.37 -8.49 -5.08
N GLU A 39 -14.04 -9.42 -5.77
CA GLU A 39 -13.83 -10.87 -5.57
C GLU A 39 -12.36 -11.29 -5.74
N ARG A 40 -11.66 -10.74 -6.74
CA ARG A 40 -10.23 -10.99 -6.96
C ARG A 40 -9.35 -10.67 -5.75
N TYR A 41 -9.71 -9.63 -4.98
CA TYR A 41 -8.97 -9.20 -3.81
C TYR A 41 -9.33 -10.07 -2.59
N LYS A 42 -10.58 -10.53 -2.47
CA LYS A 42 -10.95 -11.53 -1.46
C LYS A 42 -10.18 -12.82 -1.66
N ILE A 43 -10.13 -13.33 -2.88
CA ILE A 43 -9.37 -14.54 -3.22
C ILE A 43 -7.91 -14.36 -2.85
N ALA A 44 -7.28 -13.24 -3.23
CA ALA A 44 -5.89 -12.97 -2.88
C ALA A 44 -5.66 -12.93 -1.36
N LEU A 45 -6.55 -12.31 -0.58
CA LEU A 45 -6.44 -12.28 0.88
C LEU A 45 -6.64 -13.68 1.50
N GLN A 46 -7.56 -14.48 0.96
CA GLN A 46 -7.81 -15.86 1.41
C GLN A 46 -6.62 -16.78 1.11
N GLU A 47 -6.04 -16.69 -0.09
CA GLU A 47 -4.84 -17.45 -0.47
C GLU A 47 -3.65 -17.12 0.44
N LEU A 48 -3.55 -15.87 0.88
CA LEU A 48 -2.57 -15.43 1.85
C LEU A 48 -2.95 -15.82 3.29
N ASN A 49 -4.16 -16.30 3.57
CA ASN A 49 -4.68 -16.50 4.93
C ASN A 49 -4.70 -15.21 5.78
N ILE A 50 -5.02 -14.07 5.16
CA ILE A 50 -5.18 -12.78 5.83
C ILE A 50 -6.64 -12.58 6.20
N ALA A 51 -6.90 -12.29 7.47
CA ALA A 51 -8.24 -11.97 7.94
C ALA A 51 -8.69 -10.61 7.40
N PHE A 52 -9.97 -10.51 6.99
CA PHE A 52 -10.52 -9.27 6.49
C PHE A 52 -12.00 -9.08 6.84
N GLU A 53 -12.45 -7.83 6.80
CA GLU A 53 -13.85 -7.44 6.84
C GLU A 53 -14.21 -6.50 5.68
N GLU A 54 -15.48 -6.49 5.30
CA GLU A 54 -16.03 -5.59 4.27
C GLU A 54 -17.33 -4.95 4.75
N LYS A 55 -17.70 -3.83 4.14
CA LYS A 55 -18.91 -3.04 4.41
C LYS A 55 -18.98 -2.45 5.83
N GLN A 56 -17.85 -2.46 6.56
CA GLN A 56 -17.77 -1.96 7.92
C GLN A 56 -16.31 -1.65 8.30
N HIS A 57 -16.17 -0.89 9.38
CA HIS A 57 -14.93 -0.75 10.11
C HIS A 57 -15.22 -1.08 11.58
N THR A 58 -14.71 -2.21 12.06
CA THR A 58 -14.88 -2.63 13.46
C THR A 58 -13.78 -2.01 14.31
N ASP A 59 -14.11 -0.98 15.09
CA ASP A 59 -13.17 -0.24 15.93
C ASP A 59 -12.27 -1.16 16.78
N ALA A 60 -12.84 -2.19 17.42
CA ALA A 60 -12.08 -3.11 18.27
C ALA A 60 -11.01 -3.92 17.52
N LEU A 61 -11.20 -4.17 16.21
CA LEU A 61 -10.26 -4.90 15.36
C LEU A 61 -9.20 -4.00 14.71
N ILE A 62 -9.46 -2.68 14.69
CA ILE A 62 -8.63 -1.67 14.03
C ILE A 62 -7.80 -0.90 15.06
N LEU A 63 -8.38 -0.48 16.17
CA LEU A 63 -7.73 0.35 17.21
C LEU A 63 -6.74 -0.43 18.08
N ASN A 64 -6.59 -1.74 17.86
CA ASN A 64 -5.53 -2.55 18.46
C ASN A 64 -4.28 -2.67 17.58
N ALA A 65 -4.21 -1.96 16.44
CA ALA A 65 -3.04 -1.94 15.58
C ALA A 65 -1.85 -1.22 16.24
N THR A 66 -0.66 -1.71 15.92
CA THR A 66 0.60 -0.99 16.18
C THR A 66 0.80 0.14 15.16
N GLU A 67 0.38 -0.06 13.91
CA GLU A 67 0.43 0.91 12.83
C GLU A 67 -0.64 0.56 11.80
N VAL A 68 -1.18 1.59 11.13
CA VAL A 68 -2.20 1.45 10.09
C VAL A 68 -1.66 1.90 8.74
N ILE A 69 -1.86 1.07 7.72
CA ILE A 69 -1.58 1.43 6.34
C ILE A 69 -2.88 1.83 5.66
N LYS A 70 -2.97 3.07 5.20
CA LYS A 70 -4.18 3.65 4.63
C LYS A 70 -4.09 3.69 3.10
N SER A 71 -5.11 3.19 2.44
CA SER A 71 -5.27 3.35 1.00
C SER A 71 -5.50 4.83 0.63
N PRO A 72 -4.95 5.33 -0.51
CA PRO A 72 -5.02 6.75 -0.88
C PRO A 72 -6.46 7.30 -1.00
N GLY A 73 -7.42 6.47 -1.38
CA GLY A 73 -8.83 6.87 -1.52
C GLY A 73 -9.56 7.14 -0.20
N ILE A 74 -8.96 6.82 0.96
CA ILE A 74 -9.58 7.02 2.26
C ILE A 74 -9.22 8.41 2.78
N PRO A 75 -10.20 9.32 2.98
CA PRO A 75 -9.92 10.68 3.38
C PRO A 75 -9.48 10.75 4.83
N ASN A 76 -8.58 11.69 5.13
CA ASN A 76 -8.11 11.98 6.48
C ASN A 76 -9.23 12.44 7.45
N THR A 77 -10.40 12.80 6.91
CA THR A 77 -11.60 13.19 7.66
C THR A 77 -12.49 12.01 8.06
N ALA A 78 -12.22 10.79 7.57
CA ALA A 78 -12.99 9.60 7.92
C ALA A 78 -12.97 9.34 9.43
N LEU A 79 -14.09 8.87 9.98
CA LEU A 79 -14.26 8.68 11.43
C LEU A 79 -13.20 7.73 12.00
N ILE A 80 -12.92 6.61 11.32
CA ILE A 80 -11.91 5.65 11.75
C ILE A 80 -10.50 6.26 11.77
N VAL A 81 -10.15 7.12 10.80
CA VAL A 81 -8.85 7.78 10.74
C VAL A 81 -8.71 8.80 11.87
N LYS A 82 -9.78 9.52 12.20
CA LYS A 82 -9.80 10.42 13.37
C LYS A 82 -9.63 9.64 14.67
N ALA A 83 -10.30 8.49 14.82
CA ALA A 83 -10.16 7.63 15.99
C ALA A 83 -8.72 7.10 16.15
N LEU A 84 -8.08 6.67 15.05
CA LEU A 84 -6.67 6.26 15.05
C LEU A 84 -5.75 7.39 15.54
N LYS A 85 -5.93 8.60 15.02
CA LYS A 85 -5.15 9.78 15.44
C LYS A 85 -5.36 10.12 16.91
N GLN A 86 -6.61 10.04 17.41
CA GLN A 86 -6.93 10.28 18.82
C GLN A 86 -6.28 9.25 19.76
N ASN A 87 -6.13 8.01 19.30
CA ASN A 87 -5.44 6.93 20.03
C ASN A 87 -3.92 6.91 19.78
N ALA A 88 -3.37 7.91 19.10
CA ALA A 88 -1.94 7.99 18.73
C ALA A 88 -1.41 6.77 17.95
N ILE A 89 -2.28 6.11 17.18
CA ILE A 89 -1.89 5.01 16.31
C ILE A 89 -1.40 5.60 14.98
N PRO A 90 -0.15 5.32 14.55
CA PRO A 90 0.39 5.86 13.31
C PRO A 90 -0.44 5.41 12.10
N VAL A 91 -0.70 6.34 11.18
CA VAL A 91 -1.38 6.09 9.91
C VAL A 91 -0.45 6.53 8.79
N ILE A 92 -0.04 5.60 7.94
CA ILE A 92 0.90 5.84 6.85
C ILE A 92 0.35 5.34 5.51
N SER A 93 0.95 5.80 4.42
CA SER A 93 0.64 5.32 3.07
C SER A 93 1.30 3.98 2.76
N GLU A 94 0.78 3.28 1.75
CA GLU A 94 1.40 2.08 1.18
C GLU A 94 2.81 2.36 0.63
N ILE A 95 3.03 3.55 0.07
CA ILE A 95 4.33 3.96 -0.49
C ILE A 95 5.39 4.08 0.60
N GLU A 96 5.06 4.76 1.69
CA GLU A 96 5.92 4.90 2.87
C GLU A 96 6.23 3.53 3.49
N PHE A 97 5.20 2.68 3.66
CA PHE A 97 5.40 1.34 4.19
C PHE A 97 6.32 0.50 3.30
N ALA A 98 6.07 0.46 2.00
CA ALA A 98 6.86 -0.33 1.05
C ALA A 98 8.33 0.11 0.99
N LYS A 99 8.59 1.43 1.08
CA LYS A 99 9.95 1.96 0.99
C LYS A 99 10.85 1.44 2.11
N ARG A 100 10.30 1.12 3.28
CA ARG A 100 11.03 0.56 4.45
C ARG A 100 11.62 -0.82 4.18
N TYR A 101 11.10 -1.56 3.19
CA TYR A 101 11.49 -2.95 2.92
C TYR A 101 12.19 -3.13 1.57
N THR A 102 12.69 -2.05 0.96
CA THR A 102 13.50 -2.13 -0.25
C THR A 102 14.66 -1.14 -0.25
N ASN A 103 15.82 -1.63 -0.68
CA ASN A 103 17.02 -0.80 -0.91
C ASN A 103 17.06 -0.21 -2.33
N ALA A 104 16.08 -0.54 -3.17
CA ALA A 104 15.96 -0.03 -4.53
C ALA A 104 15.89 1.50 -4.55
N LYS A 105 16.44 2.08 -5.63
CA LYS A 105 16.32 3.51 -5.91
C LYS A 105 14.94 3.81 -6.48
N THR A 106 14.28 4.83 -5.96
CA THR A 106 12.92 5.21 -6.39
C THR A 106 12.95 6.52 -7.16
N ILE A 107 12.36 6.51 -8.37
CA ILE A 107 12.12 7.69 -9.20
C ILE A 107 10.62 7.99 -9.11
N CYS A 108 10.25 9.01 -8.32
CA CYS A 108 8.86 9.36 -8.06
C CYS A 108 8.40 10.48 -8.98
N ILE A 109 7.33 10.25 -9.73
CA ILE A 109 6.77 11.19 -10.71
C ILE A 109 5.36 11.57 -10.27
N THR A 110 5.14 12.86 -10.03
CA THR A 110 3.84 13.43 -9.66
C THR A 110 3.50 14.65 -10.52
N GLY A 111 2.30 15.21 -10.33
CA GLY A 111 1.82 16.40 -11.07
C GLY A 111 0.37 16.26 -11.53
N SER A 112 -0.22 17.36 -12.00
CA SER A 112 -1.61 17.34 -12.46
C SER A 112 -1.78 16.55 -13.77
N ASN A 113 -0.88 16.75 -14.73
CA ASN A 113 -0.92 16.15 -16.07
C ASN A 113 0.43 15.55 -16.46
N GLY A 114 0.44 14.64 -17.44
CA GLY A 114 1.67 14.05 -17.99
C GLY A 114 2.32 12.95 -17.16
N LYS A 115 1.90 12.76 -15.89
CA LYS A 115 2.42 11.72 -14.98
C LYS A 115 2.60 10.36 -15.64
N SER A 116 1.55 9.80 -16.23
CA SER A 116 1.59 8.44 -16.76
C SER A 116 2.50 8.31 -17.96
N THR A 117 2.45 9.28 -18.89
CA THR A 117 3.36 9.31 -20.03
C THR A 117 4.82 9.43 -19.59
N THR A 118 5.12 10.34 -18.66
CA THR A 118 6.49 10.52 -18.14
C THR A 118 6.97 9.29 -17.36
N THR A 119 6.10 8.66 -16.57
CA THR A 119 6.41 7.45 -15.79
C THR A 119 6.71 6.28 -16.73
N MET A 120 5.83 6.03 -17.70
CA MET A 120 6.03 4.97 -18.69
C MET A 120 7.26 5.21 -19.57
N LEU A 121 7.49 6.45 -20.01
CA LEU A 121 8.67 6.79 -20.81
C LEU A 121 9.97 6.59 -20.01
N THR A 122 10.00 7.02 -18.76
CA THR A 122 11.16 6.84 -17.87
C THR A 122 11.44 5.34 -17.67
N TYR A 123 10.41 4.56 -17.35
CA TYR A 123 10.51 3.11 -17.23
C TYR A 123 11.03 2.46 -18.51
N HIS A 124 10.48 2.83 -19.67
CA HIS A 124 10.87 2.29 -20.97
C HIS A 124 12.35 2.56 -21.29
N ILE A 125 12.83 3.77 -20.99
CA ILE A 125 14.25 4.13 -21.17
C ILE A 125 15.16 3.28 -20.29
N LEU A 126 14.83 3.14 -18.99
CA LEU A 126 15.64 2.36 -18.06
C LEU A 126 15.64 0.87 -18.41
N GLN A 127 14.49 0.34 -18.79
CA GLN A 127 14.36 -1.05 -19.23
C GLN A 127 15.20 -1.32 -20.49
N ASN A 128 15.13 -0.45 -21.50
CA ASN A 128 15.94 -0.57 -22.73
C ASN A 128 17.44 -0.38 -22.49
N ALA A 129 17.82 0.33 -21.43
CA ALA A 129 19.21 0.42 -20.98
C ALA A 129 19.70 -0.86 -20.26
N GLY A 130 18.85 -1.89 -20.14
CA GLY A 130 19.19 -3.16 -19.50
C GLY A 130 19.14 -3.13 -17.97
N LEU A 131 18.51 -2.12 -17.37
CA LEU A 131 18.39 -2.02 -15.91
C LEU A 131 17.25 -2.89 -15.39
N ASN A 132 17.47 -3.47 -14.21
CA ASN A 132 16.46 -4.20 -13.46
C ASN A 132 15.53 -3.21 -12.76
N VAL A 133 14.44 -2.83 -13.43
CA VAL A 133 13.53 -1.76 -13.02
C VAL A 133 12.08 -2.24 -12.92
N GLY A 134 11.40 -1.86 -11.84
CA GLY A 134 9.96 -2.03 -11.65
C GLY A 134 9.18 -0.76 -11.97
N LEU A 135 7.93 -0.91 -12.42
CA LEU A 135 6.97 0.18 -12.64
C LEU A 135 5.80 0.03 -11.67
N ALA A 136 5.62 0.97 -10.75
CA ALA A 136 4.60 0.85 -9.70
C ALA A 136 3.95 2.20 -9.33
N GLY A 137 3.09 2.18 -8.31
CA GLY A 137 2.37 3.35 -7.82
C GLY A 137 0.95 3.43 -8.38
N ASN A 138 0.55 4.61 -8.86
CA ASN A 138 -0.78 4.84 -9.43
C ASN A 138 -1.02 4.11 -10.77
N ILE A 139 0.06 3.70 -11.45
CA ILE A 139 0.02 2.83 -12.63
C ILE A 139 0.91 1.61 -12.40
N GLY A 140 0.63 0.52 -13.13
CA GLY A 140 1.32 -0.75 -12.94
C GLY A 140 0.71 -1.56 -11.79
N GLN A 141 1.56 -2.26 -11.03
CA GLN A 141 1.13 -3.02 -9.85
C GLN A 141 1.40 -2.21 -8.57
N SER A 142 0.77 -2.59 -7.47
CA SER A 142 1.12 -2.06 -6.13
C SER A 142 2.63 -2.07 -5.89
N PHE A 143 3.15 -1.00 -5.31
CA PHE A 143 4.57 -0.90 -4.97
C PHE A 143 4.92 -1.90 -3.85
N ALA A 144 4.09 -1.99 -2.82
CA ALA A 144 4.23 -2.99 -1.76
C ALA A 144 4.17 -4.43 -2.29
N ALA A 145 3.26 -4.74 -3.22
CA ALA A 145 3.20 -6.06 -3.83
C ALA A 145 4.48 -6.40 -4.59
N GLN A 146 5.02 -5.45 -5.36
CA GLN A 146 6.29 -5.66 -6.07
C GLN A 146 7.47 -5.79 -5.13
N VAL A 147 7.56 -4.98 -4.07
CA VAL A 147 8.61 -5.13 -3.04
C VAL A 147 8.48 -6.48 -2.32
N ALA A 148 7.26 -7.00 -2.16
CA ALA A 148 7.06 -8.33 -1.61
C ALA A 148 7.55 -9.43 -2.56
N ASP A 149 7.38 -9.32 -3.87
CA ASP A 149 7.62 -10.44 -4.80
C ASP A 149 8.91 -10.35 -5.61
N LYS A 150 9.51 -9.16 -5.70
CA LYS A 150 10.59 -8.83 -6.63
C LYS A 150 11.72 -8.13 -5.89
N ASP A 151 12.90 -8.24 -6.47
CA ASP A 151 14.12 -7.56 -6.02
C ASP A 151 14.63 -6.71 -7.19
N PHE A 152 14.00 -5.54 -7.38
CA PHE A 152 14.40 -4.59 -8.42
C PHE A 152 15.49 -3.65 -7.89
N ASP A 153 16.42 -3.22 -8.75
CA ASP A 153 17.42 -2.20 -8.40
C ASP A 153 16.80 -0.79 -8.40
N TRP A 154 15.78 -0.60 -9.23
CA TRP A 154 15.08 0.66 -9.44
C TRP A 154 13.57 0.48 -9.45
N TYR A 155 12.85 1.48 -8.97
CA TYR A 155 11.42 1.62 -9.21
C TYR A 155 11.12 2.98 -9.82
N VAL A 156 10.31 2.99 -10.87
CA VAL A 156 9.66 4.20 -11.36
C VAL A 156 8.25 4.21 -10.79
N LEU A 157 7.95 5.21 -9.96
CA LEU A 157 6.71 5.31 -9.22
C LEU A 157 5.88 6.49 -9.74
N GLU A 158 4.68 6.23 -10.25
CA GLU A 158 3.70 7.31 -10.42
C GLU A 158 3.03 7.58 -9.07
N ILE A 159 3.13 8.80 -8.56
CA ILE A 159 2.58 9.19 -7.26
C ILE A 159 1.47 10.23 -7.45
N SER A 160 0.26 9.92 -6.98
CA SER A 160 -0.84 10.89 -6.91
C SER A 160 -0.71 11.77 -5.66
N SER A 161 -1.37 12.93 -5.64
CA SER A 161 -1.38 13.80 -4.45
C SER A 161 -1.89 13.10 -3.19
N PHE A 162 -2.90 12.23 -3.34
CA PHE A 162 -3.45 11.45 -2.23
C PHE A 162 -2.47 10.45 -1.62
N MET A 163 -1.46 10.02 -2.39
CA MET A 163 -0.41 9.12 -1.90
C MET A 163 0.67 9.88 -1.13
N LEU A 164 0.77 11.20 -1.29
CA LEU A 164 1.75 12.05 -0.60
C LEU A 164 1.27 12.50 0.80
N ASP A 165 -0.04 12.58 1.02
CA ASP A 165 -0.62 13.15 2.25
C ASP A 165 -0.21 12.40 3.53
N ASP A 166 0.19 11.13 3.42
CA ASP A 166 0.55 10.26 4.54
C ASP A 166 1.90 9.55 4.29
N MET A 167 2.87 10.25 3.67
CA MET A 167 4.27 9.84 3.62
C MET A 167 5.05 10.26 4.86
#